data_AF-A0A952TFK2-F1
#
_entry.id   AF-A0A952TFK2-F1
#
_cell.length_a   1.000
_cell.length_b   1.000
_cell.length_c   1.000
_cell.angle_alpha   90.00
_cell.angle_beta   90.00
_cell.angle_gamma   90.00
#
_symmetry.space_group_name_H-M   'P 1'
#
loop_
_entity.id
_entity.type
_entity.pdbx_description
1 polymer ?
#
loop_
_entity_poly.entity_id
_entity_poly.type
_entity_poly.pdbx_seq_one_letter_code
_entity_poly.pdbx_strand_id
1 'polypeptide(L)'
;MQNHLALWFAALFTFVGTPLLASTSLLREIQADELHLSIQQKALSFQPSAFCDTKFSALTCEQQMNIWFSAIEDLFDNGALEESREAAESLEWRELPRLQKVLHYRLLRRTTPRSPQIEEIRRELLSSRGWGELSPAESHAFCRFVSPSFCPSRPGFTRTLPSRQVLKDLYQKWVNLRPVAGGRYAEAPRVYIFCRADRVYPCRALVKDKSGKPLRGSDGQLWSQPILAYSRHQKNFDEPGGDTPGGVHLVDGVMPAADQTELFGRFRRLILGFVPKSQGEANQKKFLPASSQNHSWWREGVVARDLGRAHLRVHGVGRVNHDRSKPYYGYFGTSGCMENRENVYDGVTYIDQRHFLDAVMKAMGKTPSFANEPSIRAVLYLVTLDDEKRAVTAQDLSFLQSR
;
A
#
# COMPACT_ATOMS: atom_id res chain seq x y z
N MET A 1 14.22 26.33 -50.71
CA MET A 1 13.94 27.08 -49.47
C MET A 1 13.47 26.07 -48.42
N GLN A 2 14.24 25.19 -47.77
CA GLN A 2 15.61 25.17 -47.26
C GLN A 2 16.00 26.35 -46.38
N ASN A 3 16.41 25.98 -45.15
CA ASN A 3 16.96 26.76 -44.03
C ASN A 3 15.94 27.38 -43.10
N HIS A 4 15.78 26.77 -41.91
CA HIS A 4 15.88 27.41 -40.60
C HIS A 4 15.57 26.36 -39.52
N LEU A 5 16.57 25.55 -39.12
CA LEU A 5 16.59 24.77 -37.86
C LEU A 5 17.95 24.05 -37.74
N ALA A 6 19.02 24.83 -37.64
CA ALA A 6 20.35 24.34 -37.29
C ALA A 6 21.19 25.50 -36.75
N LEU A 7 20.94 25.90 -35.51
CA LEU A 7 21.78 26.84 -34.75
C LEU A 7 21.24 26.84 -33.32
N TRP A 8 21.67 25.89 -32.49
CA TRP A 8 21.74 25.96 -31.02
C TRP A 8 22.32 24.63 -30.51
N PHE A 9 23.56 24.27 -30.89
CA PHE A 9 24.33 23.22 -30.17
C PHE A 9 25.86 23.27 -30.40
N ALA A 10 26.42 24.42 -30.81
CA ALA A 10 27.86 24.57 -30.99
C ALA A 10 28.35 25.85 -30.29
N ALA A 11 28.40 25.82 -28.95
CA ALA A 11 29.06 26.86 -28.16
C ALA A 11 29.53 26.31 -26.81
N LEU A 12 30.32 25.23 -26.82
CA LEU A 12 31.17 24.82 -25.70
C LEU A 12 32.02 23.67 -26.22
N PHE A 13 33.19 23.93 -26.79
CA PHE A 13 34.38 23.05 -26.76
C PHE A 13 35.50 23.64 -27.62
N THR A 14 36.09 24.73 -27.13
CA THR A 14 37.47 25.09 -27.43
C THR A 14 38.03 25.76 -26.19
N PHE A 15 38.64 24.98 -25.30
CA PHE A 15 39.84 25.35 -24.51
C PHE A 15 40.25 24.17 -23.61
N VAL A 16 41.46 23.65 -23.87
CA VAL A 16 42.41 22.94 -22.99
C VAL A 16 41.93 21.70 -22.20
N GLY A 17 42.22 20.52 -22.76
CA GLY A 17 42.99 19.48 -22.06
C GLY A 17 42.55 19.04 -20.66
N THR A 18 41.38 18.43 -20.53
CA THR A 18 41.11 17.44 -19.47
C THR A 18 40.31 16.29 -20.06
N PRO A 19 40.66 15.02 -19.80
CA PRO A 19 39.82 13.91 -20.22
C PRO A 19 38.51 13.97 -19.44
N LEU A 20 37.41 14.25 -20.14
CA LEU A 20 36.07 14.13 -19.60
C LEU A 20 35.83 12.66 -19.22
N LEU A 21 35.92 12.38 -17.93
CA LEU A 21 35.07 11.36 -17.33
C LEU A 21 33.63 11.89 -17.39
N ALA A 22 33.01 11.78 -18.57
CA ALA A 22 31.56 11.85 -18.67
C ALA A 22 31.03 10.83 -17.65
N SER A 23 30.35 11.32 -16.62
CA SER A 23 29.94 10.46 -15.52
C SER A 23 29.06 9.36 -16.10
N THR A 24 29.27 8.12 -15.66
CA THR A 24 28.45 6.97 -16.03
C THR A 24 26.95 7.19 -15.77
N SER A 25 26.59 8.20 -14.98
CA SER A 25 25.23 8.67 -14.76
C SER A 25 24.63 9.36 -15.98
N LEU A 26 25.35 10.28 -16.62
CA LEU A 26 24.83 11.06 -17.75
C LEU A 26 24.59 10.17 -18.98
N LEU A 27 25.50 9.24 -19.24
CA LEU A 27 25.35 8.24 -20.31
C LEU A 27 24.14 7.32 -20.07
N ARG A 28 23.82 6.99 -18.81
CA ARG A 28 22.64 6.18 -18.46
C ARG A 28 21.34 6.96 -18.64
N GLU A 29 21.34 8.25 -18.35
CA GLU A 29 20.17 9.12 -18.48
C GLU A 29 19.82 9.33 -19.96
N ILE A 30 20.81 9.64 -20.80
CA ILE A 30 20.63 9.76 -22.26
C ILE A 30 20.11 8.46 -22.87
N GLN A 31 20.68 7.31 -22.50
CA GLN A 31 20.20 6.01 -22.99
C GLN A 31 18.79 5.67 -22.47
N ALA A 32 18.41 6.15 -21.29
CA ALA A 32 17.07 5.95 -20.76
C ALA A 32 16.02 6.76 -21.55
N ASP A 33 16.34 8.00 -21.93
CA ASP A 33 15.46 8.86 -22.73
C ASP A 33 15.32 8.35 -24.17
N GLU A 34 16.42 7.94 -24.81
CA GLU A 34 16.38 7.30 -26.13
C GLU A 34 15.59 6.00 -26.11
N LEU A 35 15.77 5.19 -25.06
CA LEU A 35 14.99 3.98 -24.85
C LEU A 35 13.52 4.33 -24.65
N HIS A 36 13.18 5.32 -23.83
CA HIS A 36 11.81 5.76 -23.58
C HIS A 36 11.10 6.21 -24.88
N LEU A 37 11.75 7.02 -25.71
CA LEU A 37 11.20 7.47 -26.99
C LEU A 37 11.06 6.32 -28.01
N SER A 38 12.07 5.45 -28.10
CA SER A 38 12.02 4.23 -28.94
C SER A 38 10.88 3.32 -28.51
N ILE A 39 10.65 3.21 -27.20
CA ILE A 39 9.54 2.45 -26.63
C ILE A 39 8.21 3.09 -26.96
N GLN A 40 8.04 4.40 -26.78
CA GLN A 40 6.79 5.07 -27.14
C GLN A 40 6.47 4.83 -28.62
N GLN A 41 7.46 4.94 -29.51
CA GLN A 41 7.27 4.65 -30.94
C GLN A 41 6.93 3.18 -31.20
N LYS A 42 7.60 2.24 -30.53
CA LYS A 42 7.33 0.80 -30.65
C LYS A 42 6.00 0.38 -30.04
N ALA A 43 5.58 1.03 -28.96
CA ALA A 43 4.31 0.82 -28.30
C ALA A 43 3.18 1.37 -29.18
N LEU A 44 3.34 2.57 -29.76
CA LEU A 44 2.40 3.14 -30.75
C LEU A 44 2.31 2.31 -32.04
N SER A 45 3.39 1.63 -32.45
CA SER A 45 3.39 0.73 -33.62
C SER A 45 3.21 -0.75 -33.28
N PHE A 46 3.02 -1.09 -32.01
CA PHE A 46 2.82 -2.43 -31.46
C PHE A 46 3.75 -3.52 -32.03
N GLN A 47 5.00 -3.19 -32.36
CA GLN A 47 5.93 -4.18 -32.92
C GLN A 47 6.47 -5.14 -31.84
N PRO A 48 6.43 -6.46 -32.06
CA PRO A 48 7.04 -7.42 -31.15
C PRO A 48 8.57 -7.25 -31.22
N SER A 49 9.14 -6.59 -30.22
CA SER A 49 10.60 -6.50 -30.03
C SER A 49 10.98 -6.98 -28.65
N ALA A 50 12.20 -7.51 -28.50
CA ALA A 50 12.69 -7.95 -27.19
C ALA A 50 12.69 -6.76 -26.20
N PHE A 51 12.08 -6.94 -25.03
CA PHE A 51 12.00 -5.91 -23.98
C PHE A 51 13.37 -5.51 -23.43
N CYS A 52 14.34 -6.42 -23.52
CA CYS A 52 15.72 -6.17 -23.17
C CYS A 52 16.51 -6.15 -24.46
N ASP A 53 16.64 -4.93 -25.00
CA ASP A 53 17.29 -4.67 -26.26
C ASP A 53 18.80 -4.54 -25.98
N THR A 54 19.58 -5.41 -26.60
CA THR A 54 21.03 -5.51 -26.43
C THR A 54 21.75 -4.23 -26.87
N LYS A 55 21.07 -3.36 -27.64
CA LYS A 55 21.55 -2.02 -27.98
C LYS A 55 21.67 -1.10 -26.76
N PHE A 56 20.91 -1.34 -25.69
CA PHE A 56 20.95 -0.55 -24.45
C PHE A 56 21.75 -1.28 -23.35
N SER A 57 22.96 -1.73 -23.69
CA SER A 57 23.80 -2.56 -22.81
C SER A 57 24.24 -1.88 -21.51
N ALA A 58 24.11 -0.56 -21.37
CA ALA A 58 24.41 0.14 -20.12
C ALA A 58 23.23 0.13 -19.12
N LEU A 59 22.06 -0.33 -19.55
CA LEU A 59 20.88 -0.55 -18.71
C LEU A 59 20.71 -2.03 -18.46
N THR A 60 20.48 -2.42 -17.20
CA THR A 60 20.06 -3.79 -16.90
C THR A 60 18.70 -4.07 -17.51
N CYS A 61 18.40 -5.33 -17.82
CA CYS A 61 17.08 -5.74 -18.32
C CYS A 61 15.94 -5.27 -17.40
N GLU A 62 16.15 -5.26 -16.08
CA GLU A 62 15.21 -4.68 -15.11
C GLU A 62 14.99 -3.17 -15.31
N GLN A 63 16.06 -2.40 -15.55
CA GLN A 63 15.96 -0.96 -15.80
C GLN A 63 15.21 -0.67 -17.12
N GLN A 64 15.52 -1.42 -18.18
CA GLN A 64 14.84 -1.29 -19.47
C GLN A 64 13.35 -1.60 -19.36
N MET A 65 12.98 -2.64 -18.60
CA MET A 65 11.60 -2.97 -18.28
C MET A 65 10.89 -1.83 -17.54
N ASN A 66 11.50 -1.24 -16.52
CA ASN A 66 10.92 -0.12 -15.78
C ASN A 66 10.66 1.11 -16.67
N ILE A 67 11.55 1.41 -17.61
CA ILE A 67 11.37 2.49 -18.59
C ILE A 67 10.21 2.15 -19.53
N TRP A 68 10.11 0.89 -19.98
CA TRP A 68 8.96 0.38 -20.73
C TRP A 68 7.63 0.58 -20.01
N PHE A 69 7.60 0.36 -18.69
CA PHE A 69 6.39 0.57 -17.91
C PHE A 69 6.00 2.03 -17.82
N SER A 70 6.95 2.91 -17.53
CA SER A 70 6.66 4.35 -17.47
C SER A 70 6.08 4.84 -18.79
N ALA A 71 6.70 4.45 -19.91
CA ALA A 71 6.21 4.83 -21.24
C ALA A 71 4.79 4.31 -21.53
N ILE A 72 4.48 3.07 -21.15
CA ILE A 72 3.12 2.52 -21.28
C ILE A 72 2.13 3.25 -20.37
N GLU A 73 2.52 3.56 -19.12
CA GLU A 73 1.68 4.33 -18.19
C GLU A 73 1.41 5.76 -18.68
N ASP A 74 2.41 6.41 -19.26
CA ASP A 74 2.28 7.74 -19.88
C ASP A 74 1.36 7.70 -21.11
N LEU A 75 1.46 6.67 -21.95
CA LEU A 75 0.55 6.47 -23.09
C LEU A 75 -0.90 6.23 -22.62
N PHE A 76 -1.09 5.54 -21.49
CA PHE A 76 -2.40 5.32 -20.91
C PHE A 76 -3.05 6.58 -20.37
N ASP A 77 -2.30 7.38 -19.61
CA ASP A 77 -2.82 8.59 -18.98
C ASP A 77 -3.18 9.68 -20.03
N ASN A 78 -2.64 9.56 -21.25
CA ASN A 78 -2.93 10.44 -22.38
C ASN A 78 -4.11 10.00 -23.27
N GLY A 79 -4.87 8.96 -22.90
CA GLY A 79 -6.12 8.62 -23.57
C GLY A 79 -6.01 7.70 -24.80
N ALA A 80 -4.85 7.06 -25.04
CA ALA A 80 -4.67 6.03 -26.08
C ALA A 80 -5.37 4.68 -25.74
N LEU A 81 -6.43 4.72 -24.93
CA LEU A 81 -7.02 3.58 -24.23
C LEU A 81 -7.80 2.64 -25.17
N GLU A 82 -8.38 3.18 -26.24
CA GLU A 82 -9.23 2.42 -27.16
C GLU A 82 -8.39 1.70 -28.23
N GLU A 83 -7.37 2.37 -28.80
CA GLU A 83 -6.42 1.77 -29.73
C GLU A 83 -5.57 0.68 -29.05
N SER A 84 -5.17 0.90 -27.80
CA SER A 84 -4.45 -0.10 -27.00
C SER A 84 -5.30 -1.32 -26.66
N ARG A 85 -6.64 -1.16 -26.56
CA ARG A 85 -7.56 -2.29 -26.34
C ARG A 85 -7.61 -3.20 -27.55
N GLU A 86 -7.94 -2.64 -28.72
CA GLU A 86 -8.09 -3.41 -29.96
C GLU A 86 -6.76 -4.07 -30.36
N ALA A 87 -5.65 -3.35 -30.24
CA ALA A 87 -4.32 -3.91 -30.48
C ALA A 87 -4.01 -5.07 -29.54
N ALA A 88 -4.29 -4.92 -28.23
CA ALA A 88 -4.06 -5.99 -27.27
C ALA A 88 -4.92 -7.23 -27.56
N GLU A 89 -6.20 -7.04 -27.86
CA GLU A 89 -7.12 -8.15 -28.14
C GLU A 89 -6.80 -8.86 -29.47
N SER A 90 -6.21 -8.15 -30.45
CA SER A 90 -5.85 -8.67 -31.78
C SER A 90 -4.54 -9.47 -31.82
N LEU A 91 -3.70 -9.36 -30.79
CA LEU A 91 -2.40 -10.01 -30.77
C LEU A 91 -2.53 -11.51 -30.48
N GLU A 92 -1.83 -12.33 -31.27
CA GLU A 92 -1.60 -13.75 -31.02
C GLU A 92 -0.66 -13.92 -29.80
N TRP A 93 -1.19 -13.62 -28.61
CA TRP A 93 -0.42 -13.56 -27.37
C TRP A 93 0.20 -14.91 -27.00
N ARG A 94 -0.35 -16.03 -27.50
CA ARG A 94 0.14 -17.38 -27.25
C ARG A 94 1.56 -17.61 -27.79
N GLU A 95 1.96 -16.89 -28.83
CA GLU A 95 3.30 -16.98 -29.41
C GLU A 95 4.30 -16.01 -28.76
N LEU A 96 3.81 -15.11 -27.89
CA LEU A 96 4.67 -14.14 -27.25
C LEU A 96 5.64 -14.81 -26.25
N PRO A 97 6.92 -14.37 -26.21
CA PRO A 97 7.82 -14.71 -25.13
C PRO A 97 7.21 -14.35 -23.77
N ARG A 98 7.54 -15.14 -22.75
CA ARG A 98 6.85 -15.11 -21.47
C ARG A 98 6.80 -13.74 -20.79
N LEU A 99 7.90 -13.00 -20.82
CA LEU A 99 7.95 -11.65 -20.25
C LEU A 99 6.96 -10.71 -20.95
N GLN A 100 6.80 -10.87 -22.27
CA GLN A 100 5.82 -10.14 -23.07
C GLN A 100 4.39 -10.54 -22.71
N LYS A 101 4.13 -11.83 -22.48
CA LYS A 101 2.82 -12.31 -21.99
C LYS A 101 2.44 -11.68 -20.65
N VAL A 102 3.39 -11.45 -19.74
CA VAL A 102 3.11 -10.73 -18.49
C VAL A 102 2.71 -9.28 -18.73
N LEU A 103 3.50 -8.61 -19.56
CA LEU A 103 3.25 -7.23 -19.96
C LEU A 103 1.85 -7.09 -20.56
N HIS A 104 1.52 -8.01 -21.46
CA HIS A 104 0.21 -8.12 -22.09
C HIS A 104 -0.90 -8.43 -21.07
N TYR A 105 -0.67 -9.34 -20.11
CA TYR A 105 -1.60 -9.62 -19.02
C TYR A 105 -1.89 -8.36 -18.18
N ARG A 106 -0.85 -7.60 -17.82
CA ARG A 106 -1.00 -6.37 -17.01
C ARG A 106 -1.73 -5.27 -17.80
N LEU A 107 -1.41 -5.14 -19.08
CA LEU A 107 -2.10 -4.26 -20.03
C LEU A 107 -3.60 -4.59 -20.06
N LEU A 108 -3.95 -5.83 -20.42
CA LEU A 108 -5.33 -6.32 -20.50
C LEU A 108 -6.07 -6.19 -19.17
N ARG A 109 -5.42 -6.52 -18.04
CA ARG A 109 -6.05 -6.37 -16.71
C ARG A 109 -6.45 -4.94 -16.39
N ARG A 110 -5.72 -3.95 -16.91
CA ARG A 110 -5.99 -2.53 -16.68
C ARG A 110 -7.00 -1.98 -17.69
N THR A 111 -6.88 -2.32 -18.96
CA THR A 111 -7.73 -1.79 -20.04
C THR A 111 -9.02 -2.57 -20.22
N THR A 112 -8.96 -3.89 -20.12
CA THR A 112 -10.05 -4.82 -20.38
C THR A 112 -10.17 -5.85 -19.26
N PRO A 113 -10.40 -5.44 -17.99
CA PRO A 113 -10.36 -6.34 -16.83
C PRO A 113 -11.32 -7.55 -16.90
N ARG A 114 -12.24 -7.57 -17.87
CA ARG A 114 -13.20 -8.66 -18.12
C ARG A 114 -12.88 -9.51 -19.35
N SER A 115 -11.77 -9.25 -20.04
CA SER A 115 -11.38 -10.03 -21.22
C SER A 115 -11.11 -11.48 -20.83
N PRO A 116 -11.70 -12.48 -21.53
CA PRO A 116 -11.43 -13.89 -21.27
C PRO A 116 -9.95 -14.25 -21.51
N GLN A 117 -9.23 -13.49 -22.34
CA GLN A 117 -7.80 -13.65 -22.58
C GLN A 117 -6.98 -13.47 -21.29
N ILE A 118 -7.42 -12.63 -20.35
CA ILE A 118 -6.75 -12.45 -19.06
C ILE A 118 -6.65 -13.77 -18.31
N GLU A 119 -7.75 -14.51 -18.21
CA GLU A 119 -7.77 -15.78 -17.48
C GLU A 119 -7.04 -16.90 -18.24
N GLU A 120 -6.98 -16.80 -19.57
CA GLU A 120 -6.21 -17.73 -20.40
C GLU A 120 -4.70 -17.50 -20.25
N ILE A 121 -4.23 -16.26 -20.42
CA ILE A 121 -2.85 -15.87 -20.15
C ILE A 121 -2.49 -16.21 -18.70
N ARG A 122 -3.41 -15.96 -17.76
CA ARG A 122 -3.22 -16.30 -16.36
C ARG A 122 -2.97 -17.79 -16.17
N ARG A 123 -3.83 -18.63 -16.74
CA ARG A 123 -3.74 -20.09 -16.64
C ARG A 123 -2.44 -20.62 -17.25
N GLU A 124 -2.03 -20.06 -18.39
CA GLU A 124 -0.77 -20.44 -19.04
C GLU A 124 0.45 -20.04 -18.20
N LEU A 125 0.49 -18.78 -17.74
CA LEU A 125 1.55 -18.28 -16.85
C LEU A 125 1.60 -19.05 -15.52
N LEU A 126 0.47 -19.61 -15.05
CA LEU A 126 0.36 -20.43 -13.84
C LEU A 126 0.64 -21.93 -14.06
N SER A 127 0.64 -22.41 -15.30
CA SER A 127 0.88 -23.82 -15.60
C SER A 127 2.30 -24.24 -15.17
N SER A 128 2.45 -25.47 -14.67
CA SER A 128 3.69 -25.98 -14.06
C SER A 128 4.91 -25.97 -14.99
N ARG A 129 4.70 -26.02 -16.31
CA ARG A 129 5.75 -25.85 -17.32
C ARG A 129 6.39 -24.46 -17.30
N GLY A 130 5.71 -23.46 -16.75
CA GLY A 130 6.25 -22.12 -16.59
C GLY A 130 7.16 -22.00 -15.35
N TRP A 131 6.71 -22.37 -14.16
CA TRP A 131 7.42 -21.97 -12.93
C TRP A 131 8.73 -22.71 -12.67
N GLY A 132 8.92 -23.91 -13.24
CA GLY A 132 10.13 -24.72 -13.02
C GLY A 132 11.41 -24.14 -13.63
N GLU A 133 11.31 -23.22 -14.58
CA GLU A 133 12.47 -22.66 -15.31
C GLU A 133 12.90 -21.27 -14.81
N LEU A 134 12.06 -20.59 -14.02
CA LEU A 134 12.43 -19.29 -13.47
C LEU A 134 13.29 -19.47 -12.23
N SER A 135 14.41 -18.76 -12.16
CA SER A 135 15.12 -18.62 -10.89
C SER A 135 14.18 -18.04 -9.81
N PRO A 136 14.45 -18.26 -8.51
CA PRO A 136 13.67 -17.64 -7.45
C PRO A 136 13.59 -16.11 -7.55
N ALA A 137 14.63 -15.46 -8.07
CA ALA A 137 14.66 -14.01 -8.30
C ALA A 137 13.73 -13.59 -9.44
N GLU A 138 13.72 -14.32 -10.56
CA GLU A 138 12.81 -14.06 -11.68
C GLU A 138 11.37 -14.38 -11.31
N SER A 139 11.13 -15.48 -10.59
CA SER A 139 9.81 -15.81 -10.03
C SER A 139 9.30 -14.70 -9.11
N HIS A 140 10.18 -14.11 -8.29
CA HIS A 140 9.83 -13.02 -7.40
C HIS A 140 9.58 -11.69 -8.14
N ALA A 141 10.42 -11.35 -9.12
CA ALA A 141 10.22 -10.19 -9.98
C ALA A 141 8.91 -10.33 -10.78
N PHE A 142 8.68 -11.49 -11.39
CA PHE A 142 7.47 -11.89 -12.09
C PHE A 142 6.22 -11.78 -11.18
N CYS A 143 6.29 -12.33 -9.98
CA CYS A 143 5.26 -12.20 -8.93
C CYS A 143 4.91 -10.75 -8.62
N ARG A 144 5.92 -9.92 -8.42
CA ARG A 144 5.77 -8.49 -8.12
C ARG A 144 5.21 -7.71 -9.32
N PHE A 145 5.43 -8.25 -10.51
CA PHE A 145 5.20 -7.61 -11.78
C PHE A 145 3.82 -7.91 -12.40
N VAL A 146 3.29 -9.15 -12.27
CA VAL A 146 2.01 -9.60 -12.86
C VAL A 146 0.81 -9.31 -11.95
N SER A 147 0.85 -9.87 -10.74
CA SER A 147 -0.13 -9.75 -9.66
C SER A 147 0.28 -10.70 -8.52
N PRO A 148 0.09 -10.33 -7.23
CA PRO A 148 0.37 -11.21 -6.09
C PRO A 148 -0.33 -12.57 -6.18
N SER A 149 -1.50 -12.60 -6.82
CA SER A 149 -2.30 -13.81 -7.06
C SER A 149 -1.65 -14.84 -8.00
N PHE A 150 -0.53 -14.50 -8.64
CA PHE A 150 0.26 -15.44 -9.46
C PHE A 150 1.34 -16.15 -8.66
N CYS A 151 1.63 -15.68 -7.45
CA CYS A 151 2.61 -16.37 -6.64
C CYS A 151 2.01 -17.72 -6.22
N PRO A 152 2.62 -18.87 -6.59
CA PRO A 152 2.42 -20.07 -5.79
C PRO A 152 2.69 -19.63 -4.35
N SER A 153 1.69 -19.81 -3.47
CA SER A 153 1.66 -19.38 -2.06
C SER A 153 3.06 -19.06 -1.58
N ARG A 154 3.42 -17.76 -1.55
CA ARG A 154 4.82 -17.31 -1.39
C ARG A 154 5.54 -18.27 -0.44
N PRO A 155 6.55 -19.03 -0.90
CA PRO A 155 7.40 -19.75 0.02
C PRO A 155 7.99 -18.72 0.98
N GLY A 156 7.44 -18.62 2.19
CA GLY A 156 7.98 -17.76 3.25
C GLY A 156 7.26 -16.45 3.61
N PHE A 157 6.09 -16.08 3.06
CA PHE A 157 5.21 -15.13 3.80
C PHE A 157 4.20 -15.89 4.65
N THR A 158 4.73 -16.63 5.62
CA THR A 158 3.90 -17.12 6.71
C THR A 158 3.70 -15.95 7.66
N ARG A 159 2.45 -15.49 7.81
CA ARG A 159 2.08 -14.55 8.87
C ARG A 159 2.48 -15.20 10.20
N THR A 160 3.58 -14.76 10.79
CA THR A 160 3.96 -15.19 12.13
C THR A 160 3.20 -14.34 13.11
N LEU A 161 2.35 -14.97 13.91
CA LEU A 161 1.66 -14.31 15.00
C LEU A 161 2.69 -13.87 16.06
N PRO A 162 2.70 -12.60 16.48
CA PRO A 162 3.59 -12.14 17.53
C PRO A 162 3.24 -12.81 18.86
N SER A 163 4.26 -13.19 19.63
CA SER A 163 4.04 -13.69 20.99
C SER A 163 3.46 -12.59 21.87
N ARG A 164 2.79 -12.98 22.97
CA ARG A 164 2.28 -12.02 23.97
C ARG A 164 3.37 -11.07 24.47
N GLN A 165 4.62 -11.54 24.62
CA GLN A 165 5.73 -10.68 25.04
C GLN A 165 6.09 -9.65 23.96
N VAL A 166 6.11 -10.03 22.68
CA VAL A 166 6.35 -9.08 21.58
C VAL A 166 5.26 -8.01 21.53
N LEU A 167 4.00 -8.40 21.75
CA LEU A 167 2.87 -7.47 21.82
C LEU A 167 2.94 -6.54 23.03
N LYS A 168 3.27 -7.09 24.21
CA LYS A 168 3.48 -6.32 25.44
C LYS A 168 4.61 -5.31 25.24
N ASP A 169 5.74 -5.73 24.68
CA ASP A 169 6.85 -4.85 24.34
C ASP A 169 6.47 -3.76 23.33
N LEU A 170 5.76 -4.12 22.25
CA LEU A 170 5.28 -3.19 21.24
C LEU A 170 4.43 -2.08 21.85
N TYR A 171 3.55 -2.44 22.78
CA TYR A 171 2.65 -1.52 23.45
C TYR A 171 3.35 -0.71 24.56
N GLN A 172 4.18 -1.35 25.38
CA GLN A 172 4.77 -0.73 26.58
C GLN A 172 6.03 0.09 26.26
N LYS A 173 6.91 -0.38 25.36
CA LYS A 173 8.18 0.30 25.07
C LYS A 173 7.99 1.54 24.21
N TRP A 174 8.53 2.66 24.69
CA TRP A 174 8.49 3.93 23.97
C TRP A 174 9.68 4.06 23.00
N VAL A 175 9.43 3.95 21.70
CA VAL A 175 10.40 4.25 20.64
C VAL A 175 10.58 5.76 20.47
N ASN A 176 11.80 6.28 20.52
CA ASN A 176 12.04 7.69 20.22
C ASN A 176 11.86 7.94 18.71
N LEU A 177 10.82 8.71 18.34
CA LEU A 177 10.51 9.02 16.95
C LEU A 177 11.12 10.34 16.45
N ARG A 178 11.83 11.09 17.32
CA ARG A 178 12.53 12.32 16.93
C ARG A 178 13.50 12.15 15.73
N PRO A 179 14.29 11.06 15.62
CA PRO A 179 15.19 10.89 14.46
C PRO A 179 14.47 10.38 13.20
N VAL A 180 13.15 10.18 13.24
CA VAL A 180 12.40 9.56 12.15
C VAL A 180 11.59 10.61 11.40
N ALA A 181 11.59 10.55 10.07
CA ALA A 181 10.83 11.46 9.20
C ALA A 181 11.05 12.95 9.55
N GLY A 182 12.31 13.33 9.80
CA GLY A 182 12.67 14.71 10.15
C GLY A 182 12.05 15.22 11.46
N GLY A 183 11.66 14.33 12.38
CA GLY A 183 11.03 14.69 13.64
C GLY A 183 9.53 15.01 13.53
N ARG A 184 8.91 14.86 12.35
CA ARG A 184 7.49 15.10 12.11
C ARG A 184 6.57 14.31 13.06
N TYR A 185 7.03 13.15 13.53
CA TYR A 185 6.30 12.26 14.44
C TYR A 185 6.88 12.20 15.86
N ALA A 186 7.78 13.12 16.23
CA ALA A 186 8.44 13.11 17.53
C ALA A 186 7.44 13.16 18.70
N GLU A 187 6.40 13.99 18.55
CA GLU A 187 5.35 14.24 19.54
C GLU A 187 4.00 13.64 19.12
N ALA A 188 4.02 12.68 18.19
CA ALA A 188 2.80 12.05 17.71
C ALA A 188 2.30 10.99 18.70
N PRO A 189 1.00 10.94 19.04
CA PRO A 189 0.42 9.81 19.75
C PRO A 189 0.56 8.53 18.94
N ARG A 190 0.37 7.41 19.64
CA ARG A 190 0.38 6.08 19.04
C ARG A 190 -0.98 5.46 19.11
N VAL A 191 -1.46 4.98 17.97
CA VAL A 191 -2.70 4.22 17.86
C VAL A 191 -2.32 2.76 17.67
N TYR A 192 -2.87 1.86 18.47
CA TYR A 192 -2.66 0.43 18.34
C TYR A 192 -3.99 -0.23 18.03
N ILE A 193 -4.07 -0.98 16.94
CA ILE A 193 -5.26 -1.70 16.53
C ILE A 193 -4.92 -3.18 16.52
N PHE A 194 -5.53 -3.93 17.43
CA PHE A 194 -5.35 -5.37 17.55
C PHE A 194 -6.54 -6.08 16.89
N CYS A 195 -6.24 -6.97 15.96
CA CYS A 195 -7.24 -7.71 15.20
C CYS A 195 -6.96 -9.21 15.29
N ARG A 196 -7.99 -10.02 15.05
CA ARG A 196 -7.78 -11.44 14.74
C ARG A 196 -7.31 -11.60 13.29
N ALA A 197 -6.78 -12.77 12.96
CA ALA A 197 -6.34 -13.10 11.61
C ALA A 197 -7.51 -13.05 10.62
N ASP A 198 -8.69 -13.44 11.08
CA ASP A 198 -9.96 -13.32 10.39
C ASP A 198 -10.55 -11.92 10.60
N ARG A 199 -10.48 -11.10 9.55
CA ARG A 199 -10.84 -9.68 9.63
C ARG A 199 -12.34 -9.43 9.67
N VAL A 200 -13.18 -10.45 9.44
CA VAL A 200 -14.64 -10.30 9.59
C VAL A 200 -15.04 -9.96 11.02
N TYR A 201 -14.18 -10.22 12.00
CA TYR A 201 -14.42 -9.88 13.39
C TYR A 201 -13.84 -8.50 13.72
N PRO A 202 -14.61 -7.63 14.41
CA PRO A 202 -14.10 -6.33 14.83
C PRO A 202 -12.82 -6.43 15.65
N CYS A 203 -11.85 -5.60 15.27
CA CYS A 203 -10.63 -5.32 16.00
C CYS A 203 -10.91 -4.43 17.21
N ARG A 204 -9.86 -4.14 17.99
CA ARG A 204 -9.89 -3.18 19.09
C ARG A 204 -8.76 -2.16 18.97
N ALA A 205 -9.11 -0.89 18.94
CA ALA A 205 -8.19 0.24 18.98
C ALA A 205 -7.88 0.67 20.41
N LEU A 206 -6.62 1.02 20.68
CA LEU A 206 -6.08 1.66 21.87
C LEU A 206 -5.27 2.89 21.47
N VAL A 207 -5.16 3.90 22.35
CA VAL A 207 -4.37 5.11 22.09
C VAL A 207 -3.41 5.37 23.26
N LYS A 208 -2.16 5.71 22.94
CA LYS A 208 -1.19 6.30 23.87
C LYS A 208 -0.92 7.74 23.46
N ASP A 209 -0.81 8.62 24.44
CA ASP A 209 -0.43 10.02 24.21
C ASP A 209 1.02 10.17 23.76
N LYS A 210 1.41 11.40 23.43
CA LYS A 210 2.78 11.75 23.03
C LYS A 210 3.86 11.48 24.10
N SER A 211 3.48 11.27 25.36
CA SER A 211 4.37 10.89 26.46
C SER A 211 4.45 9.37 26.68
N GLY A 212 3.71 8.60 25.88
CA GLY A 212 3.61 7.16 26.05
C GLY A 212 2.73 6.71 27.20
N LYS A 213 1.86 7.57 27.72
CA LYS A 213 0.83 7.16 28.68
C LYS A 213 -0.41 6.67 27.92
N PRO A 214 -0.99 5.52 28.32
CA PRO A 214 -2.27 5.09 27.77
C PRO A 214 -3.37 6.11 28.02
N LEU A 215 -4.15 6.44 27.00
CA LEU A 215 -5.33 7.27 27.15
C LEU A 215 -6.38 6.50 27.97
N ARG A 216 -7.02 7.17 28.92
CA ARG A 216 -8.06 6.58 29.78
C ARG A 216 -9.42 7.21 29.49
N GLY A 217 -10.47 6.41 29.64
CA GLY A 217 -11.85 6.87 29.60
C GLY A 217 -12.20 7.68 30.85
N SER A 218 -13.42 8.24 30.86
CA SER A 218 -13.97 8.95 32.03
C SER A 218 -14.17 8.04 33.24
N ASP A 219 -14.30 6.74 33.02
CA ASP A 219 -14.39 5.69 34.03
C ASP A 219 -13.01 5.26 34.58
N GLY A 220 -11.92 5.91 34.13
CA GLY A 220 -10.55 5.56 34.48
C GLY A 220 -10.02 4.30 33.81
N GLN A 221 -10.85 3.56 33.06
CA GLN A 221 -10.42 2.38 32.30
C GLN A 221 -9.58 2.80 31.09
N LEU A 222 -8.89 1.84 30.51
CA LEU A 222 -8.17 2.08 29.26
C LEU A 222 -9.17 2.47 28.17
N TRP A 223 -8.95 3.62 27.54
CA TRP A 223 -9.77 4.00 26.39
C TRP A 223 -9.56 2.95 25.29
N SER A 224 -10.66 2.38 24.82
CA SER A 224 -10.64 1.44 23.71
C SER A 224 -11.91 1.55 22.89
N GLN A 225 -11.82 1.27 21.60
CA GLN A 225 -12.97 1.30 20.70
C GLN A 225 -12.90 0.14 19.71
N PRO A 226 -14.02 -0.54 19.42
CA PRO A 226 -14.03 -1.52 18.35
C PRO A 226 -13.93 -0.84 16.96
N ILE A 227 -13.25 -1.49 16.02
CA ILE A 227 -13.01 -0.98 14.67
C ILE A 227 -12.90 -2.16 13.70
N LEU A 228 -13.44 -2.07 12.48
CA LEU A 228 -13.39 -3.16 11.50
C LEU A 228 -12.29 -2.91 10.47
N ALA A 229 -11.49 -3.93 10.13
CA ALA A 229 -10.42 -3.86 9.12
C ALA A 229 -10.67 -4.83 7.94
N TYR A 230 -11.94 -5.08 7.65
CA TYR A 230 -12.43 -6.08 6.71
C TYR A 230 -12.72 -5.51 5.33
N SER A 231 -12.36 -6.26 4.29
CA SER A 231 -12.76 -6.00 2.93
C SER A 231 -14.12 -6.63 2.59
N ARG A 232 -15.06 -5.83 2.06
CA ARG A 232 -16.32 -6.37 1.49
C ARG A 232 -16.08 -7.32 0.32
N HIS A 233 -14.92 -7.23 -0.34
CA HIS A 233 -14.58 -8.08 -1.47
C HIS A 233 -13.93 -9.39 -1.05
N GLN A 234 -13.70 -9.61 0.26
CA GLN A 234 -13.05 -10.82 0.78
C GLN A 234 -11.67 -11.08 0.16
N LYS A 235 -10.96 -9.99 -0.16
CA LYS A 235 -9.63 -10.04 -0.76
C LYS A 235 -8.56 -9.89 0.31
N ASN A 236 -7.41 -10.51 0.07
CA ASN A 236 -6.28 -10.45 0.99
C ASN A 236 -5.61 -9.08 1.00
N PHE A 237 -4.81 -8.82 2.03
CA PHE A 237 -4.18 -7.51 2.26
C PHE A 237 -3.23 -7.06 1.14
N ASP A 238 -2.73 -7.97 0.32
CA ASP A 238 -1.84 -7.70 -0.80
C ASP A 238 -2.60 -7.43 -2.11
N GLU A 239 -3.93 -7.55 -2.10
CA GLU A 239 -4.76 -7.32 -3.27
C GLU A 239 -5.39 -5.90 -3.26
N PRO A 240 -5.62 -5.30 -4.44
CA PRO A 240 -6.39 -4.08 -4.57
C PRO A 240 -7.80 -4.23 -3.96
N GLY A 241 -8.09 -3.38 -2.98
CA GLY A 241 -9.36 -3.39 -2.26
C GLY A 241 -9.52 -4.50 -1.21
N GLY A 242 -8.47 -5.28 -0.92
CA GLY A 242 -8.49 -6.28 0.15
C GLY A 242 -8.29 -5.70 1.54
N ASP A 243 -8.27 -6.57 2.56
CA ASP A 243 -8.20 -6.19 3.98
C ASP A 243 -7.12 -5.14 4.28
N THR A 244 -7.31 -4.32 5.32
CA THR A 244 -6.26 -3.36 5.70
C THR A 244 -4.99 -4.12 6.14
N PRO A 245 -3.83 -3.86 5.52
CA PRO A 245 -2.61 -4.62 5.80
C PRO A 245 -2.06 -4.31 7.19
N GLY A 246 -1.70 -5.35 7.96
CA GLY A 246 -1.00 -5.21 9.22
C GLY A 246 0.33 -4.47 9.08
N GLY A 247 0.77 -3.76 10.12
CA GLY A 247 2.04 -3.04 10.13
C GLY A 247 1.95 -1.64 10.68
N VAL A 248 2.91 -0.81 10.28
CA VAL A 248 3.02 0.59 10.72
C VAL A 248 2.49 1.50 9.63
N HIS A 249 1.54 2.34 10.01
CA HIS A 249 0.91 3.34 9.17
C HIS A 249 1.17 4.72 9.77
N LEU A 250 1.37 5.69 8.88
CA LEU A 250 1.57 7.08 9.19
C LEU A 250 0.24 7.81 9.04
N VAL A 251 -0.17 8.57 10.06
CA VAL A 251 -1.38 9.38 10.01
C VAL A 251 -0.99 10.82 9.77
N ASP A 252 -1.41 11.36 8.63
CA ASP A 252 -1.02 12.69 8.14
C ASP A 252 -2.19 13.67 8.03
N GLY A 253 -3.13 13.56 8.96
CA GLY A 253 -4.32 14.41 9.05
C GLY A 253 -5.57 13.71 8.59
N VAL A 254 -6.55 14.51 8.18
CA VAL A 254 -7.84 14.06 7.68
C VAL A 254 -8.09 14.56 6.26
N MET A 255 -9.01 13.93 5.55
CA MET A 255 -9.57 14.48 4.30
C MET A 255 -10.13 15.90 4.56
N PRO A 256 -10.03 16.86 3.62
CA PRO A 256 -10.47 18.25 3.86
C PRO A 256 -11.96 18.40 4.23
N ALA A 257 -12.80 17.50 3.72
CA ALA A 257 -14.23 17.45 3.96
C ALA A 257 -14.70 16.03 4.33
N ALA A 258 -15.90 15.95 4.91
CA ALA A 258 -16.64 14.71 5.10
C ALA A 258 -17.60 14.51 3.92
N ASP A 259 -17.04 14.34 2.72
CA ASP A 259 -17.77 14.06 1.48
C ASP A 259 -18.18 12.58 1.37
N GLN A 260 -19.19 12.31 0.53
CA GLN A 260 -19.73 10.96 0.31
C GLN A 260 -20.17 10.29 1.63
N THR A 261 -20.94 11.04 2.43
CA THR A 261 -21.37 10.61 3.78
C THR A 261 -22.19 9.32 3.77
N GLU A 262 -22.90 9.03 2.67
CA GLU A 262 -23.61 7.76 2.45
C GLU A 262 -22.68 6.55 2.38
N LEU A 263 -21.40 6.76 2.03
CA LEU A 263 -20.39 5.69 1.99
C LEU A 263 -19.54 5.70 3.25
N PHE A 264 -19.04 6.86 3.67
CA PHE A 264 -17.96 6.97 4.66
C PHE A 264 -18.36 7.55 6.02
N GLY A 265 -19.67 7.72 6.26
CA GLY A 265 -20.16 8.32 7.49
C GLY A 265 -20.06 9.84 7.48
N ARG A 266 -20.52 10.47 8.56
CA ARG A 266 -20.71 11.92 8.64
C ARG A 266 -19.46 12.69 9.07
N PHE A 267 -18.43 12.00 9.53
CA PHE A 267 -17.20 12.62 10.04
C PHE A 267 -16.02 12.46 9.08
N ARG A 268 -15.03 13.35 9.20
CA ARG A 268 -13.87 13.34 8.32
C ARG A 268 -13.04 12.07 8.49
N ARG A 269 -12.38 11.69 7.39
CA ARG A 269 -11.66 10.43 7.24
C ARG A 269 -10.18 10.64 7.54
N LEU A 270 -9.58 9.87 8.45
CA LEU A 270 -8.13 9.93 8.68
C LEU A 270 -7.38 9.35 7.50
N ILE A 271 -6.30 10.01 7.11
CA ILE A 271 -5.43 9.60 6.01
C ILE A 271 -4.36 8.66 6.56
N LEU A 272 -4.27 7.45 6.01
CA LEU A 272 -3.22 6.49 6.32
C LEU A 272 -2.23 6.42 5.15
N GLY A 273 -0.96 6.62 5.47
CA GLY A 273 0.17 6.42 4.57
C GLY A 273 1.07 5.27 5.04
N PHE A 274 1.83 4.70 4.12
CA PHE A 274 2.87 3.74 4.47
C PHE A 274 4.16 4.46 4.88
N VAL A 275 4.99 3.79 5.68
CA VAL A 275 6.37 4.25 5.89
C VAL A 275 7.14 4.13 4.56
N PRO A 276 7.83 5.20 4.11
CA PRO A 276 8.59 5.18 2.86
C PRO A 276 9.61 4.03 2.80
N LYS A 277 9.75 3.45 1.60
CA LYS A 277 10.70 2.38 1.32
C LYS A 277 12.13 2.82 1.67
N SER A 278 12.91 1.88 2.17
CA SER A 278 14.31 2.08 2.50
C SER A 278 15.06 0.75 2.42
N GLN A 279 16.38 0.80 2.23
CA GLN A 279 17.20 -0.40 2.20
C GLN A 279 17.02 -1.22 3.49
N GLY A 280 16.70 -2.50 3.34
CA GLY A 280 16.47 -3.41 4.47
C GLY A 280 15.33 -3.00 5.41
N GLU A 281 14.40 -2.15 4.95
CA GLU A 281 13.32 -1.54 5.72
C GLU A 281 13.84 -0.77 6.96
N ALA A 282 15.01 -0.14 6.85
CA ALA A 282 15.62 0.63 7.92
C ALA A 282 14.69 1.72 8.48
N ASN A 283 13.94 2.43 7.64
CA ASN A 283 12.98 3.45 8.09
C ASN A 283 11.80 2.85 8.84
N GLN A 284 11.22 1.76 8.36
CA GLN A 284 10.14 1.03 9.04
C GLN A 284 10.57 0.56 10.44
N LYS A 285 11.77 -0.03 10.54
CA LYS A 285 12.31 -0.54 11.80
C LYS A 285 12.52 0.54 12.86
N LYS A 286 12.78 1.80 12.46
CA LYS A 286 12.88 2.93 13.39
C LYS A 286 11.56 3.27 14.09
N PHE A 287 10.41 2.82 13.59
CA PHE A 287 9.11 2.97 14.26
C PHE A 287 8.81 1.84 15.25
N LEU A 288 9.67 0.82 15.34
CA LEU A 288 9.43 -0.40 16.10
C LEU A 288 10.43 -0.52 17.25
N PRO A 289 10.00 -1.03 18.42
CA PRO A 289 10.95 -1.42 19.45
C PRO A 289 11.81 -2.59 18.94
N ALA A 290 13.03 -2.72 19.46
CA ALA A 290 14.00 -3.72 19.01
C ALA A 290 13.42 -5.15 18.95
N SER A 291 12.58 -5.54 19.91
CA SER A 291 11.92 -6.86 19.95
C SER A 291 10.93 -7.12 18.81
N SER A 292 10.45 -6.08 18.12
CA SER A 292 9.55 -6.20 16.96
C SER A 292 10.28 -6.06 15.61
N GLN A 293 11.51 -5.55 15.58
CA GLN A 293 12.21 -5.24 14.32
C GLN A 293 12.51 -6.48 13.46
N ASN A 294 12.65 -7.65 14.08
CA ASN A 294 12.91 -8.92 13.38
C ASN A 294 11.63 -9.75 13.14
N HIS A 295 10.49 -9.32 13.67
CA HIS A 295 9.22 -10.04 13.49
C HIS A 295 8.63 -9.78 12.11
N SER A 296 7.83 -10.72 11.60
CA SER A 296 7.17 -10.59 10.29
C SER A 296 5.79 -9.91 10.34
N TRP A 297 5.25 -9.63 11.53
CA TRP A 297 3.84 -9.18 11.68
C TRP A 297 3.57 -7.85 10.97
N TRP A 298 4.58 -6.97 10.86
CA TRP A 298 4.45 -5.66 10.22
C TRP A 298 4.74 -5.67 8.72
N ARG A 299 5.19 -6.80 8.18
CA ARG A 299 5.60 -6.90 6.77
C ARG A 299 4.43 -6.87 5.80
N GLU A 300 3.20 -7.12 6.24
CA GLU A 300 2.01 -6.97 5.37
C GLU A 300 1.93 -5.56 4.79
N GLY A 301 2.18 -4.54 5.60
CA GLY A 301 2.18 -3.14 5.19
C GLY A 301 3.31 -2.83 4.20
N VAL A 302 4.49 -3.43 4.39
CA VAL A 302 5.61 -3.30 3.43
C VAL A 302 5.26 -3.94 2.09
N VAL A 303 4.67 -5.14 2.11
CA VAL A 303 4.22 -5.83 0.90
C VAL A 303 3.13 -5.04 0.18
N ALA A 304 2.11 -4.58 0.91
CA ALA A 304 1.03 -3.77 0.35
C ALA A 304 1.54 -2.45 -0.26
N ARG A 305 2.44 -1.74 0.43
CA ARG A 305 3.12 -0.54 -0.09
C ARG A 305 3.84 -0.83 -1.40
N ASP A 306 4.63 -1.90 -1.42
CA ASP A 306 5.46 -2.29 -2.56
C ASP A 306 4.64 -2.77 -3.76
N LEU A 307 3.37 -3.13 -3.54
CA LEU A 307 2.38 -3.48 -4.55
C LEU A 307 1.52 -2.28 -4.99
N GLY A 308 1.86 -1.07 -4.55
CA GLY A 308 1.15 0.14 -4.94
C GLY A 308 -0.21 0.31 -4.28
N ARG A 309 -0.52 -0.41 -3.19
CA ARG A 309 -1.71 -0.08 -2.41
C ARG A 309 -1.55 1.35 -1.87
N ALA A 310 -2.64 2.10 -1.90
CA ALA A 310 -2.69 3.48 -1.45
C ALA A 310 -4.10 3.82 -0.96
N HIS A 311 -4.32 5.10 -0.61
CA HIS A 311 -5.63 5.64 -0.23
C HIS A 311 -6.33 4.94 0.95
N LEU A 312 -5.55 4.30 1.83
CA LEU A 312 -6.07 3.71 3.05
C LEU A 312 -6.58 4.81 3.99
N ARG A 313 -7.70 4.57 4.66
CA ARG A 313 -8.34 5.54 5.56
C ARG A 313 -8.84 4.87 6.83
N VAL A 314 -9.05 5.66 7.89
CA VAL A 314 -9.97 5.32 8.98
C VAL A 314 -11.18 6.24 8.85
N HIS A 315 -12.37 5.67 8.69
CA HIS A 315 -13.61 6.42 8.51
C HIS A 315 -14.77 5.77 9.25
N GLY A 316 -15.92 6.43 9.30
CA GLY A 316 -17.15 5.78 9.76
C GLY A 316 -17.87 5.04 8.64
N VAL A 317 -18.99 4.42 8.95
CA VAL A 317 -19.80 3.76 7.92
C VAL A 317 -21.03 4.61 7.59
N GLY A 318 -21.20 4.98 6.32
CA GLY A 318 -22.40 5.68 5.86
C GLY A 318 -23.57 4.74 5.58
N ARG A 319 -23.26 3.52 5.15
CA ARG A 319 -24.23 2.46 4.84
C ARG A 319 -24.68 1.74 6.11
N VAL A 320 -25.92 1.26 6.10
CA VAL A 320 -26.45 0.44 7.19
C VAL A 320 -26.31 -1.04 6.82
N ASN A 321 -25.68 -1.81 7.68
CA ASN A 321 -25.69 -3.27 7.60
C ASN A 321 -26.91 -3.82 8.34
N HIS A 322 -27.92 -4.28 7.59
CA HIS A 322 -29.16 -4.82 8.16
C HIS A 322 -29.05 -6.29 8.60
N ASP A 323 -27.98 -7.00 8.22
CA ASP A 323 -27.83 -8.42 8.53
C ASP A 323 -27.21 -8.62 9.93
N ARG A 324 -28.09 -8.82 10.91
CA ARG A 324 -27.74 -9.09 12.32
C ARG A 324 -26.97 -10.40 12.53
N SER A 325 -27.00 -11.32 11.56
CA SER A 325 -26.27 -12.59 11.67
C SER A 325 -24.77 -12.43 11.39
N LYS A 326 -24.34 -11.30 10.81
CA LYS A 326 -22.91 -11.08 10.54
C LYS A 326 -22.12 -10.80 11.81
N PRO A 327 -20.90 -11.36 11.94
CA PRO A 327 -20.02 -11.10 13.09
C PRO A 327 -19.54 -9.64 13.18
N TYR A 328 -19.74 -8.85 12.11
CA TYR A 328 -19.48 -7.42 12.04
C TYR A 328 -20.77 -6.60 11.91
N TYR A 329 -21.90 -7.07 12.44
CA TYR A 329 -23.11 -6.25 12.51
C TYR A 329 -22.82 -4.89 13.19
N GLY A 330 -23.38 -3.82 12.63
CA GLY A 330 -23.04 -2.43 12.99
C GLY A 330 -21.94 -1.80 12.14
N TYR A 331 -21.22 -2.59 11.32
CA TYR A 331 -20.17 -2.14 10.40
C TYR A 331 -20.47 -2.59 8.97
N PHE A 332 -19.71 -2.09 8.00
CA PHE A 332 -19.73 -2.53 6.61
C PHE A 332 -18.31 -2.92 6.15
N GLY A 333 -18.19 -3.81 5.17
CA GLY A 333 -16.87 -4.10 4.59
C GLY A 333 -16.43 -2.95 3.67
N THR A 334 -15.15 -2.58 3.69
CA THR A 334 -14.61 -1.54 2.79
C THR A 334 -13.85 -2.13 1.61
N SER A 335 -13.29 -1.27 0.76
CA SER A 335 -12.21 -1.63 -0.15
C SER A 335 -10.84 -1.38 0.50
N GLY A 336 -10.64 -1.87 1.72
CA GLY A 336 -9.34 -1.92 2.42
C GLY A 336 -9.05 -0.82 3.44
N CYS A 337 -10.03 0.02 3.74
CA CYS A 337 -9.99 0.98 4.84
C CYS A 337 -10.43 0.34 6.16
N MET A 338 -10.18 1.04 7.27
CA MET A 338 -10.73 0.67 8.57
C MET A 338 -12.00 1.47 8.85
N GLU A 339 -13.03 0.82 9.38
CA GLU A 339 -14.32 1.44 9.68
C GLU A 339 -14.65 1.49 11.17
N ASN A 340 -15.16 2.63 11.59
CA ASN A 340 -15.86 2.83 12.85
C ASN A 340 -17.38 2.79 12.62
N ARG A 341 -18.14 2.37 13.64
CA ARG A 341 -19.61 2.37 13.53
C ARG A 341 -20.15 3.78 13.50
N GLU A 342 -21.06 4.01 12.58
CA GLU A 342 -21.88 5.19 12.46
C GLU A 342 -23.26 4.76 11.96
N ASN A 343 -24.28 5.61 12.16
CA ASN A 343 -25.71 5.33 11.98
C ASN A 343 -26.41 4.77 13.20
N VAL A 344 -27.70 4.47 13.03
CA VAL A 344 -28.57 3.92 14.05
C VAL A 344 -28.64 2.41 13.89
N TYR A 345 -28.26 1.67 14.93
CA TYR A 345 -28.45 0.22 15.01
C TYR A 345 -29.18 -0.09 16.32
N ASP A 346 -30.25 -0.88 16.23
CA ASP A 346 -31.05 -1.29 17.39
C ASP A 346 -31.54 -0.10 18.25
N GLY A 347 -31.89 1.01 17.60
CA GLY A 347 -32.32 2.25 18.26
C GLY A 347 -31.19 3.08 18.87
N VAL A 348 -29.93 2.63 18.78
CA VAL A 348 -28.76 3.34 19.30
C VAL A 348 -28.05 4.07 18.16
N THR A 349 -27.83 5.38 18.34
CA THR A 349 -27.06 6.20 17.38
C THR A 349 -25.56 6.09 17.69
N TYR A 350 -24.79 5.60 16.72
CA TYR A 350 -23.34 5.50 16.80
C TYR A 350 -22.64 6.68 16.10
N ILE A 351 -21.58 7.16 16.74
CA ILE A 351 -20.67 8.21 16.25
C ILE A 351 -19.21 7.83 16.52
N ASP A 352 -18.87 6.54 16.39
CA ASP A 352 -17.59 5.99 16.84
C ASP A 352 -16.40 6.64 16.10
N GLN A 353 -16.56 7.09 14.85
CA GLN A 353 -15.50 7.85 14.16
C GLN A 353 -15.19 9.20 14.85
N ARG A 354 -16.21 9.92 15.33
CA ARG A 354 -16.02 11.16 16.10
C ARG A 354 -15.24 10.89 17.38
N HIS A 355 -15.66 9.88 18.13
CA HIS A 355 -14.99 9.47 19.36
C HIS A 355 -13.53 9.07 19.10
N PHE A 356 -13.24 8.39 18.00
CA PHE A 356 -11.89 8.04 17.58
C PHE A 356 -11.03 9.28 17.30
N LEU A 357 -11.52 10.20 16.47
CA LEU A 357 -10.84 11.46 16.15
C LEU A 357 -10.56 12.29 17.41
N ASP A 358 -11.51 12.34 18.33
CA ASP A 358 -11.39 13.06 19.61
C ASP A 358 -10.36 12.43 20.52
N ALA A 359 -10.30 11.10 20.58
CA ALA A 359 -9.28 10.38 21.34
C ALA A 359 -7.87 10.67 20.81
N VAL A 360 -7.69 10.68 19.48
CA VAL A 360 -6.40 11.02 18.87
C VAL A 360 -6.03 12.48 19.16
N MET A 361 -6.95 13.44 19.01
CA MET A 361 -6.68 14.85 19.34
C MET A 361 -6.33 15.05 20.83
N LYS A 362 -7.08 14.42 21.74
CA LYS A 362 -6.77 14.45 23.18
C LYS A 362 -5.37 13.90 23.47
N ALA A 363 -5.00 12.80 22.82
CA ALA A 363 -3.68 12.18 22.95
C ALA A 363 -2.53 13.05 22.40
N MET A 364 -2.84 13.99 21.50
CA MET A 364 -1.91 15.04 21.05
C MET A 364 -1.82 16.23 22.02
N GLY A 365 -2.70 16.30 23.03
CA GLY A 365 -2.88 17.47 23.88
C GLY A 365 -3.66 18.60 23.18
N LYS A 366 -4.55 18.27 22.25
CA LYS A 366 -5.42 19.22 21.54
C LYS A 366 -6.86 19.09 22.02
N THR A 367 -7.57 20.20 22.10
CA THR A 367 -9.02 20.21 22.32
C THR A 367 -9.71 19.58 21.10
N PRO A 368 -10.60 18.58 21.28
CA PRO A 368 -11.36 18.02 20.18
C PRO A 368 -12.23 19.07 19.48
N SER A 369 -11.94 19.34 18.21
CA SER A 369 -12.73 20.25 17.37
C SER A 369 -12.44 19.99 15.89
N PHE A 370 -13.39 20.30 15.01
CA PHE A 370 -13.20 20.19 13.55
C PHE A 370 -12.04 21.04 13.02
N ALA A 371 -11.74 22.18 13.68
CA ALA A 371 -10.64 23.05 13.32
C ALA A 371 -9.26 22.42 13.60
N ASN A 372 -9.18 21.53 14.60
CA ASN A 372 -7.93 20.86 14.97
C ASN A 372 -7.65 19.59 14.16
N GLU A 373 -8.65 19.02 13.48
CA GLU A 373 -8.50 17.75 12.75
C GLU A 373 -7.42 17.76 11.64
N PRO A 374 -7.26 18.82 10.81
CA PRO A 374 -6.20 18.84 9.80
C PRO A 374 -4.80 18.71 10.40
N SER A 375 -4.65 19.11 11.66
CA SER A 375 -3.39 19.01 12.39
C SER A 375 -3.13 17.63 12.99
N ILE A 376 -4.09 16.69 12.93
CA ILE A 376 -3.92 15.35 13.49
C ILE A 376 -2.70 14.67 12.86
N ARG A 377 -1.81 14.17 13.71
CA ARG A 377 -0.68 13.33 13.33
C ARG A 377 -0.59 12.19 14.33
N ALA A 378 -0.32 10.98 13.87
CA ALA A 378 -0.18 9.80 14.71
C ALA A 378 0.67 8.73 14.01
N VAL A 379 1.19 7.79 14.79
CA VAL A 379 1.71 6.52 14.26
C VAL A 379 0.74 5.41 14.63
N LEU A 380 0.23 4.69 13.64
CA LEU A 380 -0.75 3.64 13.81
C LEU A 380 -0.11 2.27 13.60
N TYR A 381 -0.30 1.37 14.55
CA TYR A 381 0.17 -0.01 14.52
C TYR A 381 -1.04 -0.94 14.35
N LEU A 382 -1.19 -1.59 13.20
CA LEU A 382 -2.21 -2.61 12.97
C LEU A 382 -1.58 -3.99 13.17
N VAL A 383 -2.03 -4.74 14.17
CA VAL A 383 -1.38 -5.98 14.60
C VAL A 383 -2.39 -7.12 14.61
N THR A 384 -1.99 -8.28 14.08
CA THR A 384 -2.75 -9.51 14.21
C THR A 384 -2.38 -10.18 15.54
N LEU A 385 -3.35 -10.39 16.41
CA LEU A 385 -3.19 -10.97 17.75
C LEU A 385 -3.02 -12.49 17.67
N ASP A 386 -4.00 -13.17 17.07
CA ASP A 386 -4.08 -14.62 16.87
C ASP A 386 -5.18 -14.95 15.83
N ASP A 387 -5.65 -16.19 15.77
CA ASP A 387 -6.60 -16.73 14.81
C ASP A 387 -8.00 -17.03 15.37
N GLU A 388 -8.33 -16.56 16.58
CA GLU A 388 -9.65 -16.79 17.18
C GLU A 388 -10.79 -16.20 16.31
N LYS A 389 -11.93 -16.91 16.25
CA LYS A 389 -13.11 -16.53 15.47
C LYS A 389 -14.13 -15.72 16.28
N ARG A 390 -13.68 -14.59 16.85
CA ARG A 390 -14.53 -13.65 17.60
C ARG A 390 -13.93 -12.24 17.63
N ALA A 391 -14.75 -11.25 17.96
CA ALA A 391 -14.29 -9.87 18.12
C ALA A 391 -13.20 -9.75 19.20
N VAL A 392 -12.25 -8.83 19.00
CA VAL A 392 -11.25 -8.48 20.01
C VAL A 392 -11.92 -7.62 21.10
N THR A 393 -11.88 -8.11 22.33
CA THR A 393 -12.46 -7.46 23.50
C THR A 393 -11.40 -6.70 24.30
N ALA A 394 -11.83 -5.91 25.30
CA ALA A 394 -10.89 -5.26 26.21
C ALA A 394 -10.16 -6.29 27.08
N GLN A 395 -10.83 -7.38 27.45
CA GLN A 395 -10.26 -8.46 28.26
C GLN A 395 -9.11 -9.17 27.54
N ASP A 396 -9.22 -9.37 26.21
CA ASP A 396 -8.16 -9.96 25.40
C ASP A 396 -6.85 -9.15 25.44
N LEU A 397 -6.95 -7.85 25.74
CA LEU A 397 -5.82 -6.92 25.78
C LEU A 397 -5.37 -6.58 27.21
N SER A 398 -5.99 -7.17 28.24
CA SER A 398 -5.66 -6.91 29.65
C SER A 398 -4.20 -7.23 29.98
N PHE A 399 -3.61 -8.22 29.32
CA PHE A 399 -2.20 -8.60 29.52
C PHE A 399 -1.21 -7.50 29.11
N LEU A 400 -1.61 -6.53 28.29
CA LEU A 400 -0.78 -5.38 27.91
C LEU A 400 -0.54 -4.43 29.09
N GLN A 401 -1.32 -4.54 30.16
CA GLN A 401 -1.27 -3.68 31.34
C GLN A 401 -0.55 -4.30 32.54
N SER A 402 -0.29 -5.60 32.53
CA SER A 402 0.49 -6.24 33.60
C SER A 402 1.91 -5.65 33.59
N ARG A 403 2.43 -5.35 34.78
CA ARG A 403 3.85 -4.97 34.92
C ARG A 403 4.69 -6.20 34.73
#